data_AF-A0A2S6N8E9-F1
#
_entry.id   AF-A0A2S6N8E9-F1
#
_cell.length_a   1.000
_cell.length_b   1.000
_cell.length_c   1.000
_cell.angle_alpha   90.00
_cell.angle_beta   90.00
_cell.angle_gamma   90.00
#
_symmetry.space_group_name_H-M   'P 1'
#
loop_
_entity.id
_entity.type
_entity.pdbx_description
1 polymer ?
#
loop_
_entity_poly.entity_id
_entity_poly.type
_entity_poly.pdbx_seq_one_letter_code
_entity_poly.pdbx_strand_id
1 'polypeptide(L)'
;MLDDVLEKTSSSAKGDAGNGFSLRVAVATTGERVDLHFGHAEAFTVYDVDAGGAHHVQTRGIAEHALNEDEDPRETIYRMIADCKVLLVAKVGAAPQEALSKIGVDATNMYAGKGVEEALRELYAAKKSAVEDSAIDASEFCLMHAMLRVADLDRSIAFYTEKLGMTVLERREHKKNQFSQAYLGYGAGMTIELVQNWQREGAYVQGDAFGHIAIGVNNIMRLCDRLAAEGVPMPRPPRAQRHGENIVAFIADPDGYRIELVQAPTPEQTEALEDAK
;
A
#
# COMPACT_ATOMS: atom_id res chain seq x y z
N MET A 1 -12.17 26.07 -30.67
CA MET A 1 -12.92 24.90 -31.19
C MET A 1 -12.14 23.59 -30.97
N LEU A 2 -11.40 23.48 -29.86
CA LEU A 2 -10.71 22.27 -29.40
C LEU A 2 -11.13 21.88 -27.96
N ASP A 3 -11.99 22.69 -27.34
CA ASP A 3 -12.44 22.49 -25.95
C ASP A 3 -13.80 21.74 -25.87
N ASP A 4 -14.55 21.63 -26.97
CA ASP A 4 -15.91 21.06 -26.99
C ASP A 4 -15.96 19.53 -27.21
N VAL A 5 -14.81 18.87 -27.37
CA VAL A 5 -14.74 17.41 -27.60
C VAL A 5 -14.47 16.64 -26.31
N LEU A 6 -14.09 17.32 -25.21
CA LEU A 6 -13.76 16.69 -23.93
C LEU A 6 -14.96 16.43 -23.01
N GLU A 7 -16.15 16.94 -23.33
CA GLU A 7 -17.34 16.81 -22.46
C GLU A 7 -18.33 15.68 -22.83
N LYS A 8 -18.01 14.81 -23.80
CA LYS A 8 -18.93 13.73 -24.24
C LYS A 8 -18.46 12.29 -24.06
N THR A 9 -17.39 12.03 -23.31
CA THR A 9 -16.97 10.65 -22.99
C THR A 9 -17.28 10.20 -21.56
N SER A 10 -17.91 11.04 -20.72
CA SER A 10 -18.34 10.65 -19.37
C SER A 10 -19.72 9.96 -19.36
N SER A 11 -19.87 8.83 -20.06
CA SER A 11 -21.03 7.94 -19.86
C SER A 11 -20.79 6.56 -20.47
N SER A 12 -20.04 5.71 -19.77
CA SER A 12 -20.36 4.28 -19.53
C SER A 12 -19.20 3.54 -18.87
N ALA A 13 -18.69 4.04 -17.75
CA ALA A 13 -17.96 3.19 -16.81
C ALA A 13 -18.97 2.54 -15.85
N LYS A 14 -19.80 1.64 -16.38
CA LYS A 14 -20.43 0.60 -15.56
C LYS A 14 -19.40 -0.52 -15.51
N GLY A 15 -18.61 -0.53 -14.45
CA GLY A 15 -17.72 -1.63 -14.13
C GLY A 15 -18.55 -2.90 -13.96
N ASP A 16 -18.44 -3.79 -14.94
CA ASP A 16 -18.95 -5.15 -14.87
C ASP A 16 -18.03 -5.91 -13.91
N ALA A 17 -18.54 -6.15 -12.70
CA ALA A 17 -17.91 -6.98 -11.69
C ALA A 17 -17.95 -8.44 -12.17
N GLY A 18 -16.99 -8.81 -13.03
CA GLY A 18 -16.86 -10.16 -13.56
C GLY A 18 -15.80 -10.36 -14.66
N ASN A 19 -15.24 -9.30 -15.25
CA ASN A 19 -14.42 -9.47 -16.46
C ASN A 19 -12.91 -9.36 -16.16
N GLY A 20 -12.14 -10.37 -16.57
CA GLY A 20 -10.69 -10.43 -16.37
C GLY A 20 -9.94 -9.25 -17.00
N PHE A 21 -8.70 -9.02 -16.54
CA PHE A 21 -7.81 -7.98 -17.08
C PHE A 21 -7.68 -8.08 -18.60
N SER A 22 -7.95 -6.99 -19.32
CA SER A 22 -7.85 -6.88 -20.77
C SER A 22 -7.23 -5.55 -21.21
N LEU A 23 -6.62 -5.53 -22.40
CA LEU A 23 -5.92 -4.38 -22.97
C LEU A 23 -6.34 -4.16 -24.42
N ARG A 24 -6.74 -2.93 -24.75
CA ARG A 24 -6.84 -2.50 -26.15
C ARG A 24 -5.50 -1.95 -26.63
N VAL A 25 -4.96 -2.51 -27.70
CA VAL A 25 -3.61 -2.22 -28.21
C VAL A 25 -3.67 -1.87 -29.68
N ALA A 26 -3.08 -0.74 -30.06
CA ALA A 26 -2.82 -0.39 -31.45
C ALA A 26 -1.44 -0.90 -31.87
N VAL A 27 -1.32 -1.37 -33.11
CA VAL A 27 -0.08 -1.93 -33.66
C VAL A 27 0.20 -1.29 -35.01
N ALA A 28 1.39 -0.70 -35.16
CA ALA A 28 1.91 -0.22 -36.44
C ALA A 28 2.60 -1.40 -37.14
N THR A 29 1.90 -2.05 -38.07
CA THR A 29 2.31 -3.30 -38.72
C THR A 29 1.89 -3.33 -40.19
N THR A 30 2.68 -3.99 -41.04
CA THR A 30 2.27 -4.40 -42.40
C THR A 30 1.49 -5.72 -42.43
N GLY A 31 1.40 -6.41 -41.29
CA GLY A 31 0.62 -7.63 -41.09
C GLY A 31 1.25 -8.53 -40.01
N GLU A 32 2.46 -9.02 -40.27
CA GLU A 32 3.05 -10.10 -39.45
C GLU A 32 3.87 -9.60 -38.25
N ARG A 33 4.47 -8.41 -38.35
CA ARG A 33 5.46 -7.91 -37.37
C ARG A 33 5.24 -6.46 -36.99
N VAL A 34 5.71 -6.09 -35.80
CA VAL A 34 5.77 -4.67 -35.39
C VAL A 34 6.91 -3.98 -36.12
N ASP A 35 6.65 -3.47 -37.33
CA ASP A 35 7.68 -3.06 -38.29
C ASP A 35 7.54 -1.62 -38.80
N LEU A 36 6.40 -0.96 -38.58
CA LEU A 36 6.19 0.40 -39.06
C LEU A 36 6.67 1.45 -38.05
N HIS A 37 7.28 2.50 -38.59
CA HIS A 37 7.55 3.73 -37.84
C HIS A 37 6.27 4.57 -37.74
N PHE A 38 6.09 5.28 -36.62
CA PHE A 38 4.89 6.10 -36.35
C PHE A 38 4.54 7.05 -37.50
N GLY A 39 5.54 7.77 -38.04
CA GLY A 39 5.33 8.75 -39.10
C GLY A 39 5.21 8.17 -40.52
N HIS A 40 5.40 6.87 -40.69
CA HIS A 40 5.28 6.19 -41.99
C HIS A 40 4.08 5.23 -42.03
N ALA A 41 3.42 5.01 -40.90
CA ALA A 41 2.23 4.18 -40.86
C ALA A 41 1.06 4.92 -41.53
N GLU A 42 0.38 4.25 -42.45
CA GLU A 42 -0.87 4.74 -43.06
C GLU A 42 -2.11 4.25 -42.31
N ALA A 43 -1.94 3.22 -41.47
CA ALA A 43 -2.98 2.60 -40.68
C ALA A 43 -2.41 1.95 -39.41
N PHE A 44 -3.29 1.66 -38.45
CA PHE A 44 -2.95 0.94 -37.23
C PHE A 44 -3.96 -0.20 -37.02
N THR A 45 -3.45 -1.41 -36.78
CA THR A 45 -4.28 -2.57 -36.47
C THR A 45 -4.54 -2.63 -34.98
N VAL A 46 -5.80 -2.70 -34.58
CA VAL A 46 -6.25 -2.67 -33.19
C VAL A 46 -6.66 -4.07 -32.74
N TYR A 47 -6.14 -4.46 -31.57
CA TYR A 47 -6.42 -5.73 -30.92
C TYR A 47 -6.95 -5.50 -29.51
N ASP A 48 -7.88 -6.36 -29.08
CA ASP A 48 -8.19 -6.55 -27.66
C ASP A 48 -7.42 -7.79 -27.19
N VAL A 49 -6.66 -7.67 -26.11
CA VAL A 49 -5.80 -8.73 -25.57
C VAL A 49 -6.25 -9.08 -24.17
N ASP A 50 -6.54 -10.35 -23.94
CA ASP A 50 -6.96 -10.90 -22.65
C ASP A 50 -6.25 -12.22 -22.34
N ALA A 51 -6.67 -12.92 -21.29
CA ALA A 51 -6.09 -14.20 -20.89
C ALA A 51 -6.26 -15.30 -21.96
N GLY A 52 -7.21 -15.16 -22.87
CA GLY A 52 -7.44 -16.06 -24.01
C GLY A 52 -6.58 -15.74 -25.24
N GLY A 53 -5.88 -14.61 -25.27
CA GLY A 53 -4.98 -14.21 -26.35
C GLY A 53 -5.34 -12.87 -26.97
N ALA A 54 -4.79 -12.61 -28.17
CA ALA A 54 -5.04 -11.39 -28.93
C ALA A 54 -6.19 -11.60 -29.93
N HIS A 55 -7.19 -10.72 -29.88
CA HIS A 55 -8.36 -10.72 -30.75
C HIS A 55 -8.32 -9.49 -31.64
N HIS A 56 -8.23 -9.69 -32.95
CA HIS A 56 -8.26 -8.58 -33.91
C HIS A 56 -9.62 -7.87 -33.87
N VAL A 57 -9.61 -6.55 -33.67
CA VAL A 57 -10.82 -5.72 -33.64
C VAL A 57 -11.05 -5.11 -35.03
N GLN A 58 -10.11 -4.31 -35.51
CA GLN A 58 -10.18 -3.63 -36.80
C GLN A 58 -8.82 -3.03 -37.18
N THR A 59 -8.64 -2.68 -38.45
CA THR A 59 -7.54 -1.81 -38.89
C THR A 59 -8.09 -0.42 -39.18
N ARG A 60 -7.48 0.61 -38.59
CA ARG A 60 -7.93 2.00 -38.73
C ARG A 60 -6.98 2.75 -39.65
N GLY A 61 -7.45 3.12 -40.85
CA GLY A 61 -6.69 3.91 -41.82
C GLY A 61 -6.76 5.41 -41.52
N ILE A 62 -5.62 6.11 -41.60
CA ILE A 62 -5.55 7.54 -41.28
C ILE A 62 -6.45 8.35 -42.21
N ALA A 63 -6.40 8.10 -43.52
CA ALA A 63 -7.19 8.82 -44.51
C ALA A 63 -8.71 8.68 -44.28
N GLU A 64 -9.16 7.50 -43.80
CA GLU A 64 -10.57 7.22 -43.52
C GLU A 64 -11.07 7.91 -42.23
N HIS A 65 -10.15 8.27 -41.33
CA HIS A 65 -10.45 8.87 -40.04
C HIS A 65 -10.14 10.37 -39.98
N ALA A 66 -9.62 10.95 -41.07
CA ALA A 66 -9.38 12.38 -41.20
C ALA A 66 -10.70 13.15 -41.26
N LEU A 67 -10.77 14.30 -40.58
CA LEU A 67 -11.96 15.15 -40.57
C LEU A 67 -12.12 15.98 -41.85
N ASN A 68 -11.01 16.23 -42.54
CA ASN A 68 -10.92 16.95 -43.80
C ASN A 68 -9.58 16.66 -44.49
N GLU A 69 -9.45 17.06 -45.76
CA GLU A 69 -8.27 16.79 -46.60
C GLU A 69 -6.98 17.48 -46.12
N ASP A 70 -7.10 18.57 -45.35
CA ASP A 70 -5.98 19.38 -44.89
C ASP A 70 -5.56 19.07 -43.43
N GLU A 71 -6.17 18.07 -42.78
CA GLU A 71 -5.86 17.72 -41.39
C GLU A 71 -4.43 17.15 -41.26
N ASP A 72 -3.66 17.58 -40.24
CA ASP A 72 -2.36 16.95 -39.94
C ASP A 72 -2.60 15.48 -39.57
N PRO A 73 -2.02 14.51 -40.30
CA PRO A 73 -2.15 13.08 -40.01
C PRO A 73 -1.91 12.72 -38.55
N ARG A 74 -1.04 13.44 -37.84
CA ARG A 74 -0.75 13.17 -36.41
C ARG A 74 -1.96 13.41 -35.52
N GLU A 75 -2.70 14.48 -35.75
CA GLU A 75 -3.91 14.79 -34.99
C GLU A 75 -4.99 13.72 -35.23
N THR A 76 -5.10 13.26 -36.47
CA THR A 76 -5.94 12.12 -36.82
C THR A 76 -5.51 10.87 -36.06
N ILE A 77 -4.22 10.53 -36.02
CA ILE A 77 -3.71 9.36 -35.30
C ILE A 77 -4.05 9.44 -33.80
N TYR A 78 -3.75 10.56 -33.14
CA TYR A 78 -3.98 10.73 -31.70
C TYR A 78 -5.46 10.50 -31.34
N ARG A 79 -6.38 11.10 -32.10
CA ARG A 79 -7.82 10.87 -31.92
C ARG A 79 -8.20 9.42 -32.23
N MET A 80 -7.69 8.88 -33.33
CA MET A 80 -8.05 7.57 -33.86
C MET A 80 -7.66 6.43 -32.92
N ILE A 81 -6.59 6.54 -32.14
CA ILE A 81 -6.14 5.49 -31.22
C ILE A 81 -6.31 5.84 -29.73
N ALA A 82 -7.03 6.91 -29.39
CA ALA A 82 -7.21 7.40 -28.02
C ALA A 82 -7.89 6.38 -27.07
N ASP A 83 -8.61 5.40 -27.60
CA ASP A 83 -9.21 4.31 -26.81
C ASP A 83 -8.23 3.15 -26.53
N CYS A 84 -7.05 3.15 -27.15
CA CYS A 84 -6.01 2.15 -26.92
C CYS A 84 -5.16 2.52 -25.70
N LYS A 85 -4.72 1.53 -24.92
CA LYS A 85 -3.81 1.73 -23.78
C LYS A 85 -2.35 1.76 -24.19
N VAL A 86 -2.01 1.03 -25.25
CA VAL A 86 -0.63 0.86 -25.73
C VAL A 86 -0.61 0.97 -27.24
N LEU A 87 0.45 1.58 -27.78
CA LEU A 87 0.80 1.55 -29.19
C LEU A 87 2.14 0.80 -29.37
N LEU A 88 2.10 -0.33 -30.08
CA LEU A 88 3.30 -1.05 -30.52
C LEU A 88 3.79 -0.48 -31.85
N VAL A 89 5.03 0.00 -31.89
CA VAL A 89 5.58 0.69 -33.07
C VAL A 89 7.08 0.45 -33.19
N ALA A 90 7.63 0.32 -34.39
CA ALA A 90 9.06 0.09 -34.56
C ALA A 90 9.91 1.31 -34.17
N LYS A 91 9.39 2.51 -34.40
CA LYS A 91 10.02 3.77 -33.98
C LYS A 91 9.01 4.90 -33.83
N VAL A 92 9.16 5.71 -32.79
CA VAL A 92 8.34 6.89 -32.51
C VAL A 92 9.26 8.04 -32.07
N GLY A 93 8.95 9.26 -32.50
CA GLY A 93 9.70 10.46 -32.12
C GLY A 93 9.29 11.00 -30.75
N ALA A 94 10.12 11.85 -30.15
CA ALA A 94 9.86 12.41 -28.82
C ALA A 94 8.54 13.22 -28.73
N ALA A 95 8.25 14.07 -29.71
CA ALA A 95 7.04 14.87 -29.71
C ALA A 95 5.76 14.00 -29.82
N PRO A 96 5.66 13.03 -30.75
CA PRO A 96 4.55 12.07 -30.75
C PRO A 96 4.46 11.22 -29.47
N GLN A 97 5.59 10.80 -28.89
CA GLN A 97 5.61 10.06 -27.63
C GLN A 97 4.93 10.87 -26.51
N GLU A 98 5.28 12.14 -26.38
CA GLU A 98 4.72 13.02 -25.36
C GLU A 98 3.21 13.26 -25.58
N ALA A 99 2.80 13.49 -26.83
CA ALA A 99 1.39 13.69 -27.18
C ALA A 99 0.53 12.45 -26.88
N LEU A 100 1.00 11.26 -27.25
CA LEU A 100 0.33 9.99 -26.96
C LEU A 100 0.22 9.75 -25.44
N SER A 101 1.29 10.02 -24.70
CA SER A 101 1.26 9.90 -23.24
C SER A 101 0.22 10.82 -22.59
N LYS A 102 0.01 12.04 -23.11
CA LYS A 102 -0.99 13.00 -22.58
C LYS A 102 -2.43 12.51 -22.76
N ILE A 103 -2.69 11.69 -23.78
CA ILE A 103 -4.00 11.08 -24.02
C ILE A 103 -4.11 9.67 -23.41
N GLY A 104 -3.11 9.22 -22.66
CA GLY A 104 -3.12 7.92 -21.97
C GLY A 104 -2.75 6.71 -22.84
N VAL A 105 -2.10 6.93 -23.99
CA VAL A 105 -1.59 5.89 -24.87
C VAL A 105 -0.08 5.74 -24.66
N ASP A 106 0.36 4.59 -24.18
CA ASP A 106 1.78 4.25 -24.00
C ASP A 106 2.37 3.72 -25.32
N ALA A 107 3.11 4.56 -26.05
CA ALA A 107 3.81 4.12 -27.25
C ALA A 107 5.15 3.47 -26.91
N THR A 108 5.40 2.28 -27.44
CA THR A 108 6.62 1.52 -27.13
C THR A 108 7.21 0.82 -28.35
N ASN A 109 8.54 0.89 -28.45
CA ASN A 109 9.34 0.19 -29.45
C ASN A 109 10.07 -1.04 -28.91
N MET A 110 9.80 -1.42 -27.66
CA MET A 110 10.38 -2.62 -27.02
C MET A 110 10.14 -3.91 -27.82
N TYR A 111 9.08 -3.94 -28.63
CA TYR A 111 8.66 -5.10 -29.41
C TYR A 111 8.94 -4.95 -30.91
N ALA A 112 9.73 -3.94 -31.30
CA ALA A 112 10.09 -3.72 -32.70
C ALA A 112 10.70 -4.98 -33.34
N GLY A 113 10.20 -5.35 -34.51
CA GLY A 113 10.63 -6.53 -35.26
C GLY A 113 10.08 -7.87 -34.78
N LYS A 114 9.37 -7.94 -33.64
CA LYS A 114 8.70 -9.18 -33.19
C LYS A 114 7.43 -9.46 -33.98
N GLY A 115 7.01 -10.73 -33.99
CA GLY A 115 5.70 -11.12 -34.51
C GLY A 115 4.58 -10.47 -33.69
N VAL A 116 3.50 -10.01 -34.34
CA VAL A 116 2.44 -9.24 -33.66
C VAL A 116 1.81 -10.03 -32.51
N GLU A 117 1.45 -11.31 -32.73
CA GLU A 117 0.85 -12.15 -31.68
C GLU A 117 1.79 -12.37 -30.49
N GLU A 118 3.07 -12.60 -30.75
CA GLU A 118 4.09 -12.77 -29.71
C GLU A 118 4.24 -11.49 -28.88
N ALA A 119 4.33 -10.33 -29.55
CA ALA A 119 4.46 -9.02 -28.91
C ALA A 119 3.25 -8.70 -28.03
N LEU A 120 2.03 -8.94 -28.51
CA LEU A 120 0.79 -8.71 -27.76
C LEU A 120 0.71 -9.60 -26.51
N ARG A 121 1.08 -10.89 -26.64
CA ARG A 121 1.10 -11.83 -25.52
C ARG A 121 2.10 -11.42 -24.44
N GLU A 122 3.32 -11.05 -24.84
CA GLU A 122 4.34 -10.57 -23.88
C GLU A 122 3.93 -9.26 -23.21
N LEU A 123 3.38 -8.31 -23.97
CA LEU A 123 2.87 -7.06 -23.44
C LEU A 123 1.78 -7.30 -22.39
N TYR A 124 0.83 -8.19 -22.69
CA TYR A 124 -0.23 -8.56 -21.76
C TYR A 124 0.33 -9.15 -20.46
N ALA A 125 1.27 -10.10 -20.56
CA ALA A 125 1.91 -10.71 -19.40
C ALA A 125 2.64 -9.66 -18.55
N ALA A 126 3.41 -8.76 -19.18
CA ALA A 126 4.14 -7.71 -18.48
C ALA A 126 3.20 -6.71 -17.77
N LYS A 127 2.14 -6.26 -18.45
CA LYS A 127 1.17 -5.32 -17.87
C LYS A 127 0.31 -5.99 -16.78
N LYS A 128 -0.06 -7.26 -16.94
CA LYS A 128 -0.76 -8.04 -15.91
C LYS A 128 0.10 -8.19 -14.65
N SER A 129 1.36 -8.58 -14.81
CA SER A 129 2.32 -8.69 -13.69
C SER A 129 2.50 -7.35 -12.98
N ALA A 130 2.60 -6.24 -13.72
CA ALA A 130 2.73 -4.92 -13.10
C ALA A 130 1.47 -4.50 -12.30
N VAL A 131 0.28 -4.95 -12.72
CA VAL A 131 -0.96 -4.74 -11.97
C VAL A 131 -0.99 -5.63 -10.72
N GLU A 132 -0.61 -6.90 -10.85
CA GLU A 132 -0.53 -7.85 -9.73
C GLU A 132 0.53 -7.43 -8.68
N ASP A 133 1.72 -7.00 -9.11
CA ASP A 133 2.78 -6.46 -8.23
C ASP A 133 2.40 -5.12 -7.58
N SER A 134 1.41 -4.41 -8.13
CA SER A 134 0.86 -3.17 -7.54
C SER A 134 -0.31 -3.40 -6.58
N ALA A 135 -0.79 -4.65 -6.47
CA ALA A 135 -1.85 -4.99 -5.54
C ALA A 135 -1.29 -4.97 -4.11
N ILE A 136 -1.77 -4.02 -3.31
CA ILE A 136 -1.46 -3.95 -1.90
C ILE A 136 -2.19 -5.10 -1.19
N ASP A 137 -1.49 -6.15 -0.81
CA ASP A 137 -2.03 -7.20 0.06
C ASP A 137 -2.01 -6.75 1.52
N ALA A 138 -3.11 -6.14 1.96
CA ALA A 138 -3.25 -5.69 3.35
C ALA A 138 -3.28 -6.86 4.36
N SER A 139 -3.38 -8.12 3.93
CA SER A 139 -3.30 -9.27 4.83
C SER A 139 -1.88 -9.49 5.39
N GLU A 140 -0.86 -8.93 4.73
CA GLU A 140 0.53 -8.94 5.21
C GLU A 140 0.85 -7.77 6.17
N PHE A 141 -0.07 -6.83 6.34
CA PHE A 141 0.18 -5.65 7.17
C PHE A 141 0.21 -6.03 8.66
N CYS A 142 1.15 -5.43 9.40
CA CYS A 142 1.24 -5.62 10.85
C CYS A 142 1.53 -4.30 11.58
N LEU A 143 1.07 -4.20 12.83
CA LEU A 143 1.43 -3.11 13.72
C LEU A 143 2.87 -3.30 14.19
N MET A 144 3.72 -2.31 13.93
CA MET A 144 5.15 -2.37 14.26
C MET A 144 5.46 -1.91 15.68
N HIS A 145 5.04 -0.70 16.04
CA HIS A 145 5.31 -0.13 17.36
C HIS A 145 4.34 0.99 17.74
N ALA A 146 4.25 1.25 19.05
CA ALA A 146 3.72 2.51 19.59
C ALA A 146 4.87 3.30 20.24
N MET A 147 5.05 4.56 19.83
CA MET A 147 6.11 5.41 20.35
C MET A 147 5.64 6.27 21.53
N LEU A 148 6.37 6.19 22.64
CA LEU A 148 6.16 6.97 23.84
C LEU A 148 7.39 7.85 24.10
N ARG A 149 7.15 9.13 24.44
CA ARG A 149 8.24 10.01 24.84
C ARG A 149 8.43 9.93 26.34
N VAL A 150 9.65 9.69 26.77
CA VAL A 150 9.99 9.52 28.19
C VAL A 150 11.02 10.55 28.62
N ALA A 151 10.90 11.03 29.86
CA ALA A 151 11.85 11.98 30.42
C ALA A 151 13.22 11.32 30.69
N ASP A 152 13.22 10.03 31.03
CA ASP A 152 14.40 9.24 31.36
C ASP A 152 14.30 7.85 30.73
N LEU A 153 15.16 7.58 29.74
CA LEU A 153 15.12 6.32 28.98
C LEU A 153 15.48 5.12 29.85
N ASP A 154 16.50 5.23 30.71
CA ASP A 154 16.98 4.11 31.50
C ASP A 154 15.98 3.73 32.60
N ARG A 155 15.34 4.74 33.23
CA ARG A 155 14.25 4.52 34.19
C ARG A 155 13.07 3.80 33.55
N SER A 156 12.69 4.19 32.34
CA SER A 156 11.58 3.56 31.62
C SER A 156 11.95 2.15 31.15
N ILE A 157 13.17 1.94 30.63
CA ILE A 157 13.66 0.59 30.31
C ILE A 157 13.60 -0.32 31.54
N ALA A 158 14.09 0.13 32.69
CA ALA A 158 14.06 -0.65 33.93
C ALA A 158 12.61 -1.01 34.32
N PHE A 159 11.67 -0.06 34.20
CA PHE A 159 10.26 -0.34 34.45
C PHE A 159 9.72 -1.45 33.54
N TYR A 160 9.84 -1.32 32.22
CA TYR A 160 9.28 -2.28 31.28
C TYR A 160 9.97 -3.65 31.34
N THR A 161 11.28 -3.69 31.60
CA THR A 161 12.04 -4.95 31.68
C THR A 161 11.85 -5.66 33.03
N GLU A 162 11.99 -4.96 34.15
CA GLU A 162 11.96 -5.58 35.49
C GLU A 162 10.54 -5.76 36.02
N LYS A 163 9.64 -4.83 35.72
CA LYS A 163 8.25 -4.87 36.23
C LYS A 163 7.35 -5.67 35.29
N LEU A 164 7.56 -5.58 33.99
CA LEU A 164 6.68 -6.21 32.99
C LEU A 164 7.34 -7.35 32.21
N GLY A 165 8.65 -7.58 32.37
CA GLY A 165 9.34 -8.71 31.75
C GLY A 165 9.62 -8.56 30.26
N MET A 166 9.55 -7.34 29.72
CA MET A 166 9.96 -7.08 28.33
C MET A 166 11.48 -7.22 28.18
N THR A 167 11.92 -7.43 26.94
CA THR A 167 13.34 -7.38 26.56
C THR A 167 13.65 -6.13 25.76
N VAL A 168 14.83 -5.55 25.94
CA VAL A 168 15.36 -4.52 25.02
C VAL A 168 15.78 -5.20 23.73
N LEU A 169 15.02 -4.96 22.66
CA LEU A 169 15.27 -5.53 21.33
C LEU A 169 16.31 -4.70 20.58
N GLU A 170 16.29 -3.39 20.78
CA GLU A 170 17.22 -2.46 20.16
C GLU A 170 17.37 -1.20 21.02
N ARG A 171 18.56 -0.60 21.01
CA ARG A 171 18.82 0.74 21.56
C ARG A 171 19.72 1.52 20.62
N ARG A 172 19.39 2.78 20.35
CA ARG A 172 20.16 3.66 19.46
C ARG A 172 20.25 5.08 20.00
N GLU A 173 21.35 5.76 19.66
CA GLU A 173 21.55 7.19 19.89
C GLU A 173 21.63 7.93 18.57
N HIS A 174 20.86 9.02 18.46
CA HIS A 174 20.82 9.86 17.28
C HIS A 174 21.50 11.20 17.57
N LYS A 175 22.83 11.20 17.70
CA LYS A 175 23.64 12.36 18.11
C LYS A 175 23.32 13.65 17.35
N LYS A 176 23.12 13.57 16.03
CA LYS A 176 22.78 14.74 15.19
C LYS A 176 21.41 15.33 15.53
N ASN A 177 20.45 14.48 15.88
CA ASN A 177 19.07 14.86 16.18
C ASN A 177 18.80 14.97 17.69
N GLN A 178 19.80 14.69 18.53
CA GLN A 178 19.82 14.83 19.98
C GLN A 178 18.69 14.08 20.70
N PHE A 179 18.54 12.79 20.39
CA PHE A 179 17.67 11.90 21.13
C PHE A 179 18.25 10.47 21.20
N SER A 180 17.79 9.72 22.20
CA SER A 180 18.03 8.29 22.34
C SER A 180 16.72 7.54 22.22
N GLN A 181 16.76 6.36 21.62
CA GLN A 181 15.59 5.49 21.49
C GLN A 181 15.87 4.05 21.91
N ALA A 182 14.85 3.35 22.36
CA ALA A 182 14.90 1.91 22.59
C ALA A 182 13.58 1.23 22.18
N TYR A 183 13.68 0.06 21.56
CA TYR A 183 12.52 -0.80 21.26
C TYR A 183 12.45 -1.92 22.28
N LEU A 184 11.28 -2.08 22.91
CA LEU A 184 11.02 -3.10 23.92
C LEU A 184 9.79 -3.94 23.53
N GLY A 185 9.84 -5.22 23.82
CA GLY A 185 8.72 -6.13 23.54
C GLY A 185 8.94 -7.53 24.11
N TYR A 186 8.05 -8.45 23.75
CA TYR A 186 8.08 -9.86 24.19
C TYR A 186 8.58 -10.82 23.09
N GLY A 187 9.28 -10.30 22.07
CA GLY A 187 9.75 -11.06 20.91
C GLY A 187 9.20 -10.47 19.60
N ALA A 188 8.74 -11.34 18.70
CA ALA A 188 8.11 -10.92 17.45
C ALA A 188 6.74 -10.27 17.70
N GLY A 189 6.43 -9.21 16.95
CA GLY A 189 5.15 -8.49 17.04
C GLY A 189 5.33 -7.00 17.37
N MET A 190 4.24 -6.38 17.83
CA MET A 190 4.22 -4.95 18.18
C MET A 190 5.15 -4.66 19.37
N THR A 191 5.90 -3.57 19.27
CA THR A 191 6.85 -3.11 20.29
C THR A 191 6.47 -1.76 20.88
N ILE A 192 7.05 -1.41 22.03
CA ILE A 192 7.06 -0.05 22.54
C ILE A 192 8.38 0.60 22.11
N GLU A 193 8.28 1.72 21.41
CA GLU A 193 9.43 2.59 21.12
C GLU A 193 9.49 3.68 22.19
N LEU A 194 10.52 3.67 23.03
CA LEU A 194 10.77 4.72 24.01
C LEU A 194 11.74 5.73 23.44
N VAL A 195 11.39 7.02 23.48
CA VAL A 195 12.24 8.10 22.97
C VAL A 195 12.49 9.14 24.04
N GLN A 196 13.77 9.40 24.33
CA GLN A 196 14.22 10.48 25.21
C GLN A 196 14.92 11.58 24.39
N ASN A 197 14.35 12.79 24.37
CA ASN A 197 14.97 13.96 23.76
C ASN A 197 15.94 14.62 24.74
N TRP A 198 17.20 14.82 24.37
CA TRP A 198 18.26 15.25 25.30
C TRP A 198 18.13 16.69 25.79
N GLN A 199 17.54 17.57 24.98
CA GLN A 199 17.31 18.97 25.32
C GLN A 199 16.03 19.19 26.14
N ARG A 200 15.22 18.15 26.33
CA ARG A 200 13.95 18.26 27.05
C ARG A 200 14.22 18.16 28.54
N GLU A 201 13.89 19.21 29.26
CA GLU A 201 13.85 19.19 30.72
C GLU A 201 12.43 18.91 31.21
N GLY A 202 12.31 18.12 32.28
CA GLY A 202 11.04 17.82 32.95
C GLY A 202 10.13 16.82 32.22
N ALA A 203 8.97 16.58 32.82
CA ALA A 203 8.00 15.61 32.35
C ALA A 203 7.27 16.06 31.07
N TYR A 204 6.78 15.09 30.29
CA TYR A 204 5.82 15.35 29.23
C TYR A 204 4.43 15.61 29.82
N VAL A 205 3.69 16.57 29.24
CA VAL A 205 2.30 16.80 29.61
C VAL A 205 1.44 15.76 28.92
N GLN A 206 0.76 14.94 29.71
CA GLN A 206 -0.22 13.98 29.20
C GLN A 206 -1.49 14.73 28.77
N GLY A 207 -1.94 14.50 27.54
CA GLY A 207 -3.26 14.93 27.07
C GLY A 207 -4.35 13.95 27.52
N ASP A 208 -5.59 14.21 27.12
CA ASP A 208 -6.75 13.37 27.41
C ASP A 208 -7.16 12.45 26.25
N ALA A 209 -6.49 12.57 25.09
CA ALA A 209 -6.78 11.76 23.90
C ALA A 209 -6.15 10.36 23.94
N PHE A 210 -4.92 10.21 24.44
CA PHE A 210 -4.25 8.92 24.48
C PHE A 210 -4.78 8.07 25.64
N GLY A 211 -5.37 6.92 25.30
CA GLY A 211 -6.00 6.02 26.27
C GLY A 211 -4.99 5.23 27.10
N HIS A 212 -4.36 4.23 26.47
CA HIS A 212 -3.40 3.30 27.09
C HIS A 212 -2.79 2.37 26.03
N ILE A 213 -1.76 1.61 26.44
CA ILE A 213 -1.31 0.38 25.75
C ILE A 213 -1.83 -0.81 26.56
N ALA A 214 -2.36 -1.84 25.89
CA ALA A 214 -2.83 -3.06 26.54
C ALA A 214 -1.79 -4.18 26.46
N ILE A 215 -1.63 -4.93 27.55
CA ILE A 215 -0.73 -6.08 27.67
C ILE A 215 -1.52 -7.26 28.22
N GLY A 216 -1.52 -8.35 27.45
CA GLY A 216 -2.00 -9.65 27.92
C GLY A 216 -1.03 -10.24 28.95
N VAL A 217 -1.54 -10.60 30.13
CA VAL A 217 -0.74 -11.14 31.23
C VAL A 217 -1.34 -12.42 31.79
N ASN A 218 -0.46 -13.28 32.29
CA ASN A 218 -0.86 -14.46 33.04
C ASN A 218 -0.88 -14.16 34.54
N ASN A 219 -1.90 -14.64 35.24
CA ASN A 219 -2.05 -14.46 36.68
C ASN A 219 -2.02 -12.97 37.09
N ILE A 220 -2.98 -12.21 36.55
CA ILE A 220 -3.07 -10.76 36.75
C ILE A 220 -3.11 -10.38 38.24
N MET A 221 -3.78 -11.18 39.09
CA MET A 221 -3.87 -10.93 40.53
C MET A 221 -2.48 -10.90 41.16
N ARG A 222 -1.68 -11.95 40.94
CA ARG A 222 -0.31 -12.03 41.48
C ARG A 222 0.60 -10.94 40.93
N LEU A 223 0.43 -10.60 39.64
CA LEU A 223 1.19 -9.50 39.04
C LEU A 223 0.86 -8.16 39.71
N CYS A 224 -0.43 -7.83 39.87
CA CYS A 224 -0.87 -6.61 40.51
C CYS A 224 -0.42 -6.52 41.98
N ASP A 225 -0.47 -7.62 42.74
CA ASP A 225 0.01 -7.65 44.12
C ASP A 225 1.50 -7.30 44.20
N ARG A 226 2.32 -7.89 43.32
CA ARG A 226 3.76 -7.59 43.23
C ARG A 226 4.01 -6.12 42.86
N LEU A 227 3.33 -5.63 41.83
CA LEU A 227 3.50 -4.25 41.36
C LEU A 227 3.08 -3.22 42.43
N ALA A 228 1.99 -3.50 43.15
CA ALA A 228 1.55 -2.67 44.27
C ALA A 228 2.56 -2.65 45.42
N ALA A 229 3.12 -3.83 45.78
CA ALA A 229 4.17 -3.93 46.80
C ALA A 229 5.46 -3.19 46.40
N GLU A 230 5.74 -3.09 45.11
CA GLU A 230 6.87 -2.34 44.54
C GLU A 230 6.56 -0.85 44.32
N GLY A 231 5.37 -0.37 44.72
CA GLY A 231 4.98 1.04 44.67
C GLY A 231 4.54 1.56 43.30
N VAL A 232 4.24 0.68 42.35
CA VAL A 232 3.77 1.08 41.02
C VAL A 232 2.36 1.70 41.13
N PRO A 233 2.11 2.90 40.58
CA PRO A 233 0.78 3.50 40.63
C PRO A 233 -0.24 2.63 39.92
N MET A 234 -1.36 2.35 40.59
CA MET A 234 -2.43 1.51 40.06
C MET A 234 -3.77 2.25 40.12
N PRO A 235 -4.05 3.16 39.16
CA PRO A 235 -5.29 3.93 39.12
C PRO A 235 -6.56 3.08 39.11
N ARG A 236 -6.45 1.82 38.63
CA ARG A 236 -7.54 0.85 38.70
C ARG A 236 -7.00 -0.52 39.11
N PRO A 237 -7.33 -1.02 40.31
CA PRO A 237 -6.96 -2.37 40.73
C PRO A 237 -7.65 -3.44 39.87
N PRO A 238 -7.14 -4.68 39.88
CA PRO A 238 -7.72 -5.78 39.10
C PRO A 238 -9.19 -6.00 39.46
N ARG A 239 -10.06 -5.98 38.44
CA ARG A 239 -11.50 -6.19 38.59
C ARG A 239 -12.07 -6.86 37.35
N ALA A 240 -13.03 -7.77 37.54
CA ALA A 240 -13.83 -8.33 36.45
C ALA A 240 -14.60 -7.21 35.71
N GLN A 241 -14.65 -7.29 34.38
CA GLN A 241 -15.45 -6.38 33.58
C GLN A 241 -16.96 -6.65 33.78
N ARG A 242 -17.78 -5.61 33.62
CA ARG A 242 -19.23 -5.64 33.94
C ARG A 242 -20.04 -6.71 33.19
N HIS A 243 -19.51 -7.28 32.11
CA HIS A 243 -20.20 -8.26 31.25
C HIS A 243 -19.30 -9.44 30.80
N GLY A 244 -18.15 -9.67 31.44
CA GLY A 244 -17.25 -10.76 31.07
C GLY A 244 -16.36 -11.20 32.23
N GLU A 245 -15.91 -12.45 32.18
CA GLU A 245 -14.99 -13.05 33.16
C GLU A 245 -13.55 -12.48 33.06
N ASN A 246 -13.28 -11.64 32.06
CA ASN A 246 -11.97 -11.05 31.84
C ASN A 246 -11.65 -10.01 32.92
N ILE A 247 -10.59 -10.30 33.68
CA ILE A 247 -10.06 -9.42 34.74
C ILE A 247 -9.12 -8.41 34.08
N VAL A 248 -9.33 -7.12 34.39
CA VAL A 248 -8.47 -6.02 33.91
C VAL A 248 -8.00 -5.13 35.05
N ALA A 249 -6.78 -4.59 34.93
CA ALA A 249 -6.21 -3.59 35.82
C ALA A 249 -5.55 -2.46 35.01
N PHE A 250 -5.37 -1.29 35.61
CA PHE A 250 -4.57 -0.22 35.02
C PHE A 250 -3.45 0.18 35.95
N ILE A 251 -2.23 0.19 35.43
CA ILE A 251 -1.04 0.76 36.07
C ILE A 251 -0.58 2.00 35.30
N ALA A 252 0.28 2.80 35.93
CA ALA A 252 0.99 3.89 35.26
C ALA A 252 2.49 3.62 35.23
N ASP A 253 3.12 3.90 34.10
CA ASP A 253 4.58 3.89 33.96
C ASP A 253 5.22 5.12 34.64
N PRO A 254 6.57 5.25 34.63
CA PRO A 254 7.26 6.37 35.28
C PRO A 254 6.92 7.77 34.73
N ASP A 255 6.37 7.86 33.52
CA ASP A 255 5.98 9.10 32.85
C ASP A 255 4.46 9.31 32.82
N GLY A 256 3.71 8.42 33.50
CA GLY A 256 2.27 8.51 33.69
C GLY A 256 1.44 7.89 32.55
N TYR A 257 2.07 7.21 31.59
CA TYR A 257 1.35 6.48 30.56
C TYR A 257 0.59 5.32 31.18
N ARG A 258 -0.69 5.21 30.82
CA ARG A 258 -1.56 4.13 31.28
C ARG A 258 -1.25 2.84 30.53
N ILE A 259 -1.15 1.75 31.28
CA ILE A 259 -1.01 0.40 30.75
C ILE A 259 -2.19 -0.41 31.27
N GLU A 260 -3.02 -0.93 30.35
CA GLU A 260 -4.06 -1.90 30.68
C GLU A 260 -3.44 -3.30 30.76
N LEU A 261 -3.58 -3.94 31.91
CA LEU A 261 -3.24 -5.35 32.07
C LEU A 261 -4.52 -6.15 31.88
N VAL A 262 -4.49 -7.10 30.95
CA VAL A 262 -5.63 -7.96 30.61
C VAL A 262 -5.26 -9.40 30.92
N GLN A 263 -6.05 -10.09 31.72
CA GLN A 263 -5.87 -11.53 31.92
C GLN A 263 -5.98 -12.25 30.57
N ALA A 264 -4.91 -12.92 30.16
CA ALA A 264 -4.93 -13.74 28.95
C ALA A 264 -5.95 -14.89 29.12
N PRO A 265 -6.65 -15.29 28.03
CA PRO A 265 -7.59 -16.41 28.07
C PRO A 265 -6.88 -17.69 28.50
N THR A 266 -7.60 -18.55 29.21
CA THR A 266 -7.12 -19.90 29.48
C THR A 266 -7.04 -20.70 28.18
N PRO A 267 -6.23 -21.78 28.11
CA PRO A 267 -6.20 -22.65 26.93
C PRO A 267 -7.58 -23.10 26.46
N GLU A 268 -8.48 -23.44 27.39
CA GLU A 268 -9.87 -23.81 27.12
C GLU A 268 -10.68 -22.67 26.47
N GLN A 269 -10.42 -21.42 26.85
CA GLN A 269 -11.04 -20.24 26.24
C GLN A 269 -10.44 -19.91 24.88
N THR A 270 -9.14 -20.18 24.68
CA THR A 270 -8.47 -20.01 23.39
C THR A 270 -9.00 -20.99 22.35
N GLU A 271 -9.16 -22.27 22.69
CA GLU A 271 -9.75 -23.29 21.81
C GLU A 271 -11.18 -22.92 21.39
N ALA A 272 -12.01 -22.47 22.34
CA ALA A 272 -13.38 -22.02 22.05
C ALA A 272 -13.45 -20.76 21.16
N LEU A 273 -12.43 -19.89 21.18
CA LEU A 273 -12.33 -18.72 20.32
C LEU A 273 -11.84 -19.06 18.91
N GLU A 274 -11.03 -20.10 18.77
CA GLU A 274 -10.54 -20.61 17.50
C GLU A 274 -11.64 -21.37 16.75
N ASP A 275 -12.44 -22.18 17.46
CA ASP A 275 -13.59 -22.90 16.89
C ASP A 275 -14.76 -21.98 16.47
N ALA A 276 -14.76 -20.73 16.95
CA ALA A 276 -15.79 -19.73 16.63
C ALA A 276 -15.44 -18.85 15.41
N LYS A 277 -14.27 -19.03 14.79
CA LYS A 277 -13.83 -18.32 13.59
C LYS A 277 -14.04 -19.15 12.32
#